data_AF-A0A1F5YPX4-F1
#
_entry.id   AF-A0A1F5YPX4-F1
#
_cell.length_a   1.000
_cell.length_b   1.000
_cell.length_c   1.000
_cell.angle_alpha   90.00
_cell.angle_beta   90.00
_cell.angle_gamma   90.00
#
_symmetry.space_group_name_H-M   'P 1'
#
loop_
_entity.id
_entity.type
_entity.pdbx_description
1 polymer ?
#
loop_
_entity_poly.entity_id
_entity_poly.type
_entity_poly.pdbx_seq_one_letter_code
_entity_poly.pdbx_strand_id
1 'polypeptide(L)'
;MIGLGIGFLTSIYISRFEEILAKNISLAFFIPIIVYLSDAVGTQTETIFVRDLTEHRANFLKYLKKEFSLGLVMGAVLGFMIGLFAFFWLRNLKLAMTVGLAMFINVMIAPVVATVIPELLFKERQDPALGAGPFTTVLQDFISLMVYFLVASIILL
;
A
#
# COMPACT_ATOMS: atom_id res chain seq x y z
N MET A 1 -20.75 4.96 3.07
CA MET A 1 -20.67 4.75 4.55
C MET A 1 -19.53 3.82 4.95
N ILE A 2 -19.33 2.68 4.26
CA ILE A 2 -18.26 1.72 4.59
C ILE A 2 -16.86 2.35 4.56
N GLY A 3 -16.50 3.09 3.49
CA GLY A 3 -15.20 3.77 3.41
C GLY A 3 -14.94 4.76 4.54
N LEU A 4 -15.95 5.54 4.97
CA LEU A 4 -15.81 6.42 6.15
C LEU A 4 -15.54 5.63 7.43
N GLY A 5 -16.16 4.46 7.60
CA GLY A 5 -15.90 3.57 8.72
C GLY A 5 -14.44 3.10 8.74
N ILE A 6 -13.88 2.71 7.59
CA ILE A 6 -12.46 2.33 7.48
C ILE A 6 -11.55 3.54 7.75
N GLY A 7 -11.92 4.73 7.28
CA GLY A 7 -11.21 5.97 7.60
C GLY A 7 -11.12 6.22 9.11
N PHE A 8 -12.22 6.06 9.84
CA PHE A 8 -12.21 6.17 11.31
C PHE A 8 -11.35 5.09 11.98
N LEU A 9 -11.42 3.84 11.49
CA LEU A 9 -10.56 2.77 11.99
C LEU A 9 -9.07 3.08 11.75
N THR A 10 -8.75 3.67 10.60
CA THR A 10 -7.39 4.11 10.26
C THR A 10 -6.90 5.17 11.23
N SER A 11 -7.72 6.18 11.52
CA SER A 11 -7.38 7.23 12.50
C SER A 11 -7.16 6.67 13.91
N ILE A 12 -8.02 5.76 14.36
CA ILE A 12 -7.88 5.09 15.68
C ILE A 12 -6.64 4.18 15.71
N TYR A 13 -6.28 3.56 14.59
CA TYR A 13 -5.09 2.75 14.51
C TYR A 13 -3.83 3.61 14.60
N ILE A 14 -3.77 4.70 13.84
CA ILE A 14 -2.61 5.61 13.81
C ILE A 14 -2.39 6.32 15.14
N SER A 15 -3.46 6.63 15.89
CA SER A 15 -3.31 7.25 17.22
C SER A 15 -2.50 6.39 18.20
N ARG A 16 -2.41 5.08 17.99
CA ARG A 16 -1.56 4.17 18.80
C ARG A 16 -0.05 4.42 18.59
N PHE A 17 0.32 5.12 17.52
CA PHE A 17 1.71 5.46 17.18
C PHE A 17 2.06 6.92 17.51
N GLU A 18 1.21 7.62 18.29
CA GLU A 18 1.41 9.01 18.69
C GLU A 18 2.79 9.25 19.32
N GLU A 19 3.25 8.36 20.21
CA GLU A 19 4.56 8.51 20.85
C GLU A 19 5.72 8.45 19.83
N ILE A 20 5.62 7.56 18.83
CA ILE A 20 6.63 7.43 17.78
C ILE A 20 6.63 8.66 16.88
N LEU A 21 5.45 9.14 16.51
CA LEU A 21 5.25 10.38 15.75
C LEU A 21 5.80 11.60 16.49
N ALA A 22 5.57 11.70 17.80
CA ALA A 22 6.09 12.79 18.62
C ALA A 22 7.62 12.80 18.68
N LYS A 23 8.24 11.62 18.77
CA LYS A 23 9.71 11.47 18.74
C LYS A 23 10.31 11.66 17.35
N ASN A 24 9.55 11.38 16.29
CA ASN A 24 10.00 11.37 14.91
C ASN A 24 9.00 12.09 13.98
N ILE A 25 8.80 13.39 14.20
CA ILE A 25 7.81 14.21 13.47
C ILE A 25 7.98 14.10 11.95
N SER A 26 9.23 13.93 11.47
CA SER A 26 9.54 13.76 10.06
C SER A 26 8.89 12.53 9.40
N LEU A 27 8.42 11.53 10.15
CA LEU A 27 7.64 10.42 9.60
C LEU A 27 6.37 10.92 8.91
N ALA A 28 5.74 11.98 9.43
CA ALA A 28 4.52 12.53 8.87
C ALA A 28 4.72 13.08 7.44
N PHE A 29 5.93 13.54 7.10
CA PHE A 29 6.23 14.10 5.78
C PHE A 29 6.15 13.06 4.65
N PHE A 30 6.36 11.78 4.98
CA PHE A 30 6.35 10.69 4.01
C PHE A 30 5.01 9.96 3.90
N ILE A 31 4.05 10.26 4.78
CA ILE A 31 2.71 9.67 4.73
C ILE A 31 2.06 9.87 3.35
N PRO A 32 1.99 11.10 2.78
CA PRO A 32 1.29 11.31 1.52
C PRO A 32 1.89 10.52 0.35
N ILE A 33 3.22 10.47 0.26
CA ILE A 33 3.91 9.79 -0.84
C ILE A 33 3.81 8.27 -0.73
N ILE A 34 3.88 7.72 0.49
CA ILE A 34 3.70 6.28 0.72
C ILE A 34 2.29 5.87 0.33
N VAL A 35 1.27 6.58 0.81
CA VAL A 35 -0.13 6.30 0.51
C VAL A 35 -0.37 6.40 -1.00
N TYR A 36 -0.01 7.54 -1.59
CA TYR A 36 -0.22 7.80 -3.02
C TYR A 36 0.42 6.76 -3.93
N LEU A 37 1.71 6.43 -3.73
CA LEU A 37 2.40 5.51 -4.63
C LEU A 37 1.90 4.06 -4.44
N SER A 38 1.49 3.68 -3.23
CA SER A 38 0.91 2.37 -2.97
C SER A 38 -0.47 2.22 -3.61
N ASP A 39 -1.29 3.27 -3.55
CA ASP A 39 -2.59 3.31 -4.22
C ASP A 39 -2.42 3.33 -5.74
N ALA A 40 -1.55 4.17 -6.30
CA ALA A 40 -1.31 4.24 -7.74
C ALA A 40 -0.89 2.89 -8.35
N VAL A 41 0.00 2.15 -7.69
CA VAL A 41 0.40 0.80 -8.12
C VAL A 41 -0.77 -0.20 -7.98
N GLY A 42 -1.54 -0.09 -6.89
CA GLY A 42 -2.74 -0.88 -6.67
C GLY A 42 -3.79 -0.67 -7.76
N THR A 43 -4.19 0.58 -8.01
CA THR A 43 -5.18 0.94 -9.03
C THR A 43 -4.74 0.53 -10.44
N GLN A 44 -3.45 0.66 -10.76
CA GLN A 44 -2.93 0.16 -12.04
C GLN A 44 -3.12 -1.36 -12.15
N THR A 45 -2.76 -2.10 -11.10
CA THR A 45 -2.93 -3.55 -11.04
C THR A 45 -4.40 -3.94 -11.17
N GLU A 46 -5.27 -3.27 -10.42
CA GLU A 46 -6.71 -3.51 -10.38
C GLU A 46 -7.36 -3.28 -11.75
N THR A 47 -7.03 -2.16 -12.41
CA THR A 47 -7.57 -1.82 -13.73
C THR A 47 -7.24 -2.90 -14.76
N ILE A 48 -5.99 -3.37 -14.78
CA ILE A 48 -5.56 -4.44 -15.69
C ILE A 48 -6.25 -5.75 -15.33
N PHE A 49 -6.36 -6.06 -14.04
CA PHE A 49 -6.93 -7.30 -13.56
C PHE A 49 -8.43 -7.43 -13.85
N VAL A 50 -9.22 -6.37 -13.61
CA VAL A 50 -10.66 -6.33 -13.91
C VAL A 50 -10.90 -6.52 -15.41
N ARG A 51 -10.07 -5.92 -16.26
CA ARG A 51 -10.13 -6.12 -17.72
C ARG A 51 -9.81 -7.56 -18.09
N ASP A 52 -8.73 -8.14 -17.56
CA ASP A 52 -8.33 -9.52 -17.87
C ASP A 52 -9.35 -10.56 -17.34
N LEU A 53 -9.98 -10.29 -16.19
CA LEU A 53 -11.06 -11.10 -15.61
C LEU A 53 -12.28 -11.18 -16.54
N THR A 54 -12.70 -10.02 -17.05
CA THR A 54 -13.91 -9.89 -17.88
C THR A 54 -13.70 -10.42 -19.30
N GLU A 55 -12.52 -10.23 -19.89
CA GLU A 55 -12.22 -10.62 -21.27
C GLU A 55 -11.71 -12.08 -21.40
N HIS A 56 -10.87 -12.56 -20.47
CA HIS A 56 -10.07 -13.77 -20.69
C HIS A 56 -10.13 -14.81 -19.56
N ARG A 57 -10.96 -14.60 -18.52
CA ARG A 57 -11.00 -15.42 -17.28
C ARG A 57 -9.59 -15.65 -16.72
N ALA A 58 -8.96 -14.57 -16.28
CA ALA A 58 -7.62 -14.60 -15.69
C ALA A 58 -7.46 -15.72 -14.63
N ASN A 59 -6.34 -16.46 -14.68
CA ASN A 59 -5.97 -17.35 -13.59
C ASN A 59 -5.40 -16.50 -12.44
N PHE A 60 -6.20 -16.32 -11.39
CA PHE A 60 -5.87 -15.49 -10.22
C PHE A 60 -4.48 -15.77 -9.65
N LEU A 61 -4.12 -17.05 -9.44
CA LEU A 61 -2.83 -17.41 -8.85
C LEU A 61 -1.65 -17.08 -9.76
N LYS A 62 -1.79 -17.29 -11.08
CA LYS A 62 -0.76 -16.95 -12.06
C LYS A 62 -0.59 -15.43 -12.14
N TYR A 63 -1.69 -14.68 -12.13
CA TYR A 63 -1.68 -13.22 -12.14
C TYR A 63 -1.02 -12.66 -10.89
N LEU A 64 -1.44 -13.13 -9.71
CA LEU A 64 -0.91 -12.69 -8.43
C LEU A 64 0.60 -12.90 -8.32
N LYS A 65 1.12 -14.05 -8.77
CA LYS A 65 2.57 -14.31 -8.79
C LYS A 65 3.33 -13.35 -9.70
N LYS A 66 2.78 -13.06 -10.89
CA LYS A 66 3.38 -12.12 -11.84
C LYS A 66 3.42 -10.72 -11.25
N GLU A 67 2.30 -10.23 -10.74
CA GLU A 67 2.21 -8.86 -10.21
C GLU A 67 2.97 -8.71 -8.89
N PHE A 68 3.01 -9.73 -8.04
CA PHE A 68 3.89 -9.74 -6.87
C PHE A 68 5.37 -9.64 -7.27
N SER A 69 5.79 -10.35 -8.33
CA SER A 69 7.16 -10.24 -8.86
C SER A 69 7.47 -8.86 -9.42
N LEU A 70 6.50 -8.20 -10.06
CA LEU A 70 6.64 -6.82 -10.53
C LEU A 70 6.70 -5.84 -9.36
N GLY A 71 5.84 -6.05 -8.35
CA GLY A 71 5.82 -5.31 -7.09
C GLY A 71 7.12 -5.40 -6.32
N LEU A 72 7.80 -6.55 -6.31
CA LEU A 72 9.15 -6.70 -5.74
C LEU A 72 10.16 -5.77 -6.41
N VAL A 73 10.18 -5.73 -7.74
CA VAL A 73 11.13 -4.90 -8.51
C VAL A 73 10.80 -3.43 -8.34
N MET A 74 9.53 -3.04 -8.51
CA MET A 74 9.09 -1.66 -8.34
C MET A 74 9.29 -1.18 -6.90
N GLY A 75 8.96 -2.01 -5.91
CA GLY A 75 9.17 -1.72 -4.51
C GLY A 75 10.64 -1.51 -4.20
N ALA A 76 11.54 -2.32 -4.78
CA ALA A 76 12.98 -2.17 -4.55
C ALA A 76 13.48 -0.82 -5.11
N VAL A 77 13.06 -0.46 -6.32
CA VAL A 77 13.42 0.81 -6.95
C VAL A 77 12.85 2.00 -6.16
N LEU A 78 11.54 2.02 -5.91
CA LEU A 78 10.87 3.13 -5.23
C LEU A 78 11.33 3.26 -3.78
N GLY A 79 11.44 2.14 -3.06
CA GLY A 79 11.95 2.09 -1.69
C GLY A 79 13.39 2.57 -1.58
N PHE A 80 14.27 2.17 -2.51
CA PHE A 80 15.64 2.68 -2.56
C PHE A 80 15.68 4.18 -2.83
N MET A 81 14.92 4.66 -3.82
CA MET A 81 14.89 6.08 -4.19
C MET A 81 14.39 6.97 -3.05
N ILE A 82 13.28 6.60 -2.40
CA ILE A 82 12.72 7.39 -1.30
C ILE A 82 13.60 7.33 -0.04
N GLY A 83 14.20 6.17 0.24
CA GLY A 83 15.14 6.01 1.34
C GLY A 83 16.40 6.86 1.14
N LEU A 84 16.95 6.86 -0.08
CA LEU A 84 18.11 7.67 -0.44
C LEU A 84 17.80 9.18 -0.32
N PHE A 85 16.64 9.60 -0.82
CA PHE A 85 16.15 10.97 -0.66
C PHE A 85 16.02 11.37 0.81
N ALA A 86 15.37 10.54 1.63
CA ALA A 86 15.21 10.77 3.06
C ALA A 86 16.56 10.87 3.79
N PHE A 87 17.54 10.02 3.41
CA PHE A 87 18.88 10.04 3.98
C PHE A 87 19.61 11.35 3.68
N PHE A 88 19.63 11.80 2.42
CA PHE A 88 20.33 13.02 2.04
C PHE A 88 19.67 14.29 2.60
N TRP A 89 18.34 14.29 2.70
CA TRP A 89 17.60 15.43 3.20
C TRP A 89 17.67 15.56 4.73
N LEU A 90 17.31 14.49 5.45
CA LEU A 90 17.11 14.53 6.90
C LEU A 90 18.34 14.03 7.69
N ARG A 91 19.34 13.48 7.00
CA ARG A 91 20.60 12.99 7.60
C ARG A 91 20.40 11.99 8.75
N ASN A 92 19.29 11.26 8.72
CA ASN A 92 18.92 10.25 9.71
C ASN A 92 18.79 8.89 9.02
N LEU A 93 19.76 8.01 9.28
CA LEU A 93 19.81 6.69 8.66
C LEU A 93 18.64 5.79 9.09
N LYS A 94 18.24 5.81 10.36
CA LYS A 94 17.12 5.00 10.84
C LYS A 94 15.82 5.40 10.15
N LEU A 95 15.55 6.70 10.07
CA LEU A 95 14.37 7.23 9.38
C LEU A 95 14.39 6.87 7.89
N ALA A 96 15.54 7.02 7.23
CA ALA A 96 15.69 6.67 5.81
C ALA A 96 15.42 5.18 5.55
N MET A 97 15.94 4.29 6.41
CA MET A 97 15.67 2.85 6.35
C MET A 97 14.20 2.54 6.59
N THR A 98 13.56 3.20 7.57
CA THR A 98 12.12 3.06 7.84
C THR A 98 11.29 3.40 6.61
N VAL A 99 11.50 4.58 6.02
CA VAL A 99 10.72 5.06 4.88
C VAL A 99 10.97 4.17 3.65
N GLY A 100 12.23 3.84 3.37
CA GLY A 100 12.59 3.00 2.22
C GLY A 100 12.03 1.58 2.33
N LEU A 101 12.16 0.94 3.49
CA LEU A 101 11.66 -0.42 3.70
C LEU A 101 10.13 -0.46 3.73
N ALA A 102 9.47 0.51 4.36
CA ALA A 102 8.02 0.59 4.34
C ALA A 102 7.47 0.76 2.92
N MET A 103 8.09 1.64 2.13
CA MET A 103 7.72 1.85 0.74
C MET A 103 7.91 0.57 -0.10
N PHE A 104 9.03 -0.13 0.10
CA PHE A 104 9.28 -1.43 -0.53
C PHE A 104 8.15 -2.43 -0.23
N ILE A 105 7.83 -2.63 1.05
CA ILE A 105 6.80 -3.59 1.47
C ILE A 105 5.43 -3.18 0.93
N ASN A 106 5.08 -1.89 1.01
CA ASN A 106 3.79 -1.39 0.56
C ASN A 106 3.57 -1.59 -0.94
N VAL A 107 4.55 -1.27 -1.78
CA VAL A 107 4.45 -1.50 -3.22
C VAL A 107 4.41 -2.98 -3.56
N MET A 108 5.16 -3.81 -2.82
CA MET A 108 5.16 -5.26 -3.00
C MET A 108 3.78 -5.89 -2.72
N ILE A 109 3.06 -5.42 -1.70
CA ILE A 109 1.75 -5.98 -1.32
C ILE A 109 0.57 -5.30 -2.03
N ALA A 110 0.75 -4.09 -2.58
CA ALA A 110 -0.32 -3.33 -3.24
C ALA A 110 -1.08 -4.13 -4.32
N PRO A 111 -0.41 -4.88 -5.22
CA PRO A 111 -1.09 -5.71 -6.20
C PRO A 111 -1.96 -6.82 -5.59
N VAL A 112 -1.57 -7.33 -4.42
CA VAL A 112 -2.32 -8.38 -3.71
C VAL A 112 -3.63 -7.82 -3.21
N VAL A 113 -3.59 -6.68 -2.52
CA VAL A 113 -4.79 -6.01 -1.99
C VAL A 113 -5.74 -5.64 -3.13
N ALA A 114 -5.19 -5.05 -4.19
CA ALA A 114 -5.92 -4.55 -5.36
C ALA A 114 -6.63 -5.64 -6.18
N THR A 115 -6.20 -6.89 -6.09
CA THR A 115 -6.75 -8.00 -6.91
C THR A 115 -7.71 -8.89 -6.13
N VAL A 116 -7.61 -8.95 -4.80
CA VAL A 116 -8.47 -9.81 -3.98
C VAL A 116 -9.94 -9.41 -4.07
N ILE A 117 -10.26 -8.12 -4.01
CA ILE A 117 -11.66 -7.66 -4.02
C ILE A 117 -12.35 -7.94 -5.37
N PRO A 118 -11.79 -7.56 -6.53
CA PRO A 118 -12.41 -7.90 -7.83
C PRO A 118 -12.56 -9.40 -8.06
N GLU A 119 -11.58 -10.21 -7.63
CA GLU A 119 -11.64 -11.68 -7.74
C GLU A 119 -12.78 -12.27 -6.91
N LEU A 120 -12.99 -11.78 -5.69
CA LEU A 120 -14.09 -12.22 -4.82
C LEU A 120 -15.45 -11.89 -5.43
N LEU A 121 -15.61 -10.66 -5.91
CA LEU A 121 -16.84 -10.22 -6.60
C LEU A 121 -17.11 -11.08 -7.84
N PHE A 122 -16.08 -11.36 -8.64
CA PHE A 122 -16.19 -12.22 -9.81
C PHE A 122 -16.66 -13.65 -9.44
N LYS A 123 -16.09 -14.23 -8.38
CA LYS A 123 -16.48 -15.56 -7.88
C LYS A 123 -17.93 -15.61 -7.39
N GLU A 124 -18.42 -14.51 -6.82
CA GLU A 124 -19.81 -14.35 -6.41
C GLU A 124 -20.76 -13.97 -7.56
N ARG A 125 -20.25 -13.91 -8.81
CA ARG A 125 -20.99 -13.49 -10.01
C ARG A 125 -21.49 -12.05 -9.95
N GLN A 126 -20.81 -11.21 -9.18
CA GLN A 126 -21.01 -9.76 -9.15
C GLN A 126 -20.07 -9.08 -10.17
N ASP A 127 -20.33 -7.81 -10.46
CA ASP A 127 -19.48 -7.01 -11.35
C ASP A 127 -18.14 -6.69 -10.67
N PRO A 128 -16.98 -7.19 -11.18
CA PRO A 128 -15.67 -6.95 -10.59
C PRO A 128 -15.28 -5.48 -10.60
N ALA A 129 -15.85 -4.66 -11.49
CA ALA A 129 -15.58 -3.22 -11.55
C ALA A 129 -16.07 -2.47 -10.30
N LEU A 130 -16.98 -3.07 -9.51
CA LEU A 130 -17.37 -2.54 -8.20
C LEU A 130 -16.21 -2.57 -7.19
N GLY A 131 -15.19 -3.41 -7.41
CA GLY A 131 -13.97 -3.45 -6.64
C GLY A 131 -13.13 -2.19 -6.82
N ALA A 132 -13.08 -1.61 -8.02
CA ALA A 132 -12.23 -0.44 -8.36
C ALA A 132 -12.76 0.90 -7.84
N GLY A 133 -13.57 0.86 -6.78
CA GLY A 133 -14.21 2.02 -6.19
C GLY A 133 -13.50 2.56 -4.95
N PRO A 134 -14.07 3.62 -4.33
CA PRO A 134 -13.53 4.27 -3.14
C PRO A 134 -13.29 3.34 -1.93
N PHE A 135 -13.95 2.18 -1.90
CA PHE A 135 -13.76 1.19 -0.85
C PHE A 135 -12.34 0.59 -0.87
N THR A 136 -11.85 0.19 -2.04
CA THR A 136 -10.53 -0.43 -2.20
C THR A 136 -9.42 0.58 -1.95
N THR A 137 -9.57 1.82 -2.43
CA THR A 137 -8.66 2.92 -2.11
C THR A 137 -8.51 3.14 -0.60
N VAL A 138 -9.62 3.25 0.15
CA VAL A 138 -9.51 3.48 1.61
C VAL A 138 -8.94 2.26 2.35
N LEU A 139 -9.23 1.04 1.88
CA LEU A 139 -8.60 -0.18 2.41
C LEU A 139 -7.09 -0.20 2.14
N GLN A 140 -6.68 0.22 0.95
CA GLN A 140 -5.29 0.33 0.55
C GLN A 140 -4.55 1.39 1.38
N ASP A 141 -5.18 2.56 1.61
CA ASP A 141 -4.66 3.60 2.50
C ASP A 141 -4.44 3.05 3.91
N PHE A 142 -5.43 2.35 4.47
CA PHE A 142 -5.34 1.75 5.79
C PHE A 142 -4.16 0.76 5.89
N ILE A 143 -4.05 -0.16 4.93
CA ILE A 143 -2.98 -1.17 4.91
C ILE A 143 -1.62 -0.49 4.76
N SER A 144 -1.51 0.52 3.89
CA SER A 144 -0.24 1.22 3.65
C SER A 144 0.29 1.93 4.90
N LEU A 145 -0.62 2.55 5.68
CA LEU A 145 -0.28 3.19 6.94
C LEU A 145 0.00 2.17 8.04
N MET A 146 -0.74 1.06 8.05
CA MET A 146 -0.49 -0.04 8.97
C MET A 146 0.95 -0.57 8.83
N VAL A 147 1.36 -0.87 7.60
CA VAL A 147 2.72 -1.34 7.29
C VAL A 147 3.76 -0.28 7.61
N TYR A 148 3.50 0.99 7.23
CA TYR A 148 4.45 2.07 7.48
C TYR A 148 4.76 2.23 8.98
N PHE A 149 3.71 2.27 9.81
CA PHE A 149 3.87 2.43 11.24
C PHE A 149 4.42 1.18 11.93
N LEU A 150 4.09 -0.03 11.45
CA LEU A 150 4.73 -1.27 11.92
C LEU A 150 6.24 -1.27 11.67
N VAL A 151 6.67 -0.89 10.46
CA VAL A 151 8.10 -0.78 10.12
C VAL A 151 8.76 0.30 10.97
N ALA A 152 8.11 1.44 11.17
CA ALA A 152 8.60 2.51 12.03
C ALA A 152 8.78 2.03 13.48
N SER A 153 7.81 1.29 14.03
CA SER A 153 7.92 0.70 15.37
C SER A 153 9.09 -0.26 15.49
N ILE A 154 9.36 -1.09 14.48
CA ILE A 154 10.45 -2.07 14.54
C ILE A 154 11.83 -1.40 14.52
N ILE A 155 11.96 -0.26 13.83
CA ILE A 155 13.27 0.39 13.59
C ILE A 155 13.55 1.56 14.55
N LEU A 156 12.52 2.29 14.99
CA LEU A 156 12.64 3.55 15.72
C LEU A 156 12.27 3.47 17.20
N LEU A 157 11.58 2.42 17.65
CA LEU A 157 11.47 2.10 19.08
C LEU A 157 12.78 1.45 19.55
#